data_AF-A0A9E0VZT2-F1
#
_entry.id   AF-A0A9E0VZT2-F1
#
_cell.length_a   1.000
_cell.length_b   1.000
_cell.length_c   1.000
_cell.angle_alpha   90.00
_cell.angle_beta   90.00
_cell.angle_gamma   90.00
#
_symmetry.space_group_name_H-M   'P 1'
#
loop_
_entity.id
_entity.type
_entity.pdbx_description
1 polymer ?
#
loop_
_entity_poly.entity_id
_entity_poly.type
_entity_poly.pdbx_seq_one_letter_code
_entity_poly.pdbx_strand_id
1 'polypeptide(L)' 'MKHHSSTQAQSATLYRMVMPGHLCPYGLKSKDLLERQGYEVEDHHLTTREETDAFMEEHGVETT' A
#
# COMPACT_ATOMS: atom_id res chain seq x y z
N MET A 1 17.74 32.16 -13.45
CA MET A 1 16.87 30.99 -13.64
C MET A 1 17.52 29.82 -12.93
N LYS A 2 17.04 29.43 -11.75
CA LYS A 2 17.51 28.21 -11.06
C LYS A 2 16.26 27.40 -10.72
N HIS A 3 15.89 26.49 -11.61
CA HIS A 3 14.91 25.45 -11.28
C HIS A 3 15.62 24.48 -10.34
N HIS A 4 15.31 24.54 -9.05
CA HIS A 4 15.55 23.45 -8.13
C HIS A 4 14.40 22.46 -8.35
N SER A 5 14.65 21.36 -9.05
CA SER A 5 13.74 20.20 -9.04
C SER A 5 14.47 19.05 -8.39
N SER A 6 14.62 19.12 -7.08
CA SER A 6 14.91 17.95 -6.27
C SER A 6 13.62 17.16 -6.16
N THR A 7 13.44 16.15 -7.02
CA THR A 7 12.44 15.11 -6.83
C THR A 7 12.80 14.37 -5.55
N GLN A 8 12.27 14.81 -4.40
CA GLN A 8 12.23 13.94 -3.24
C GLN A 8 11.28 12.80 -3.60
N ALA A 9 11.80 11.57 -3.62
CA ALA A 9 10.94 10.39 -3.72
C ALA A 9 9.93 10.47 -2.57
N GLN A 10 8.64 10.50 -2.91
CA GLN A 10 7.59 10.53 -1.90
C GLN A 10 7.44 9.10 -1.37
N SER A 11 7.35 8.92 -0.06
CA SER A 11 7.13 7.59 0.52
C SER A 11 5.63 7.29 0.63
N ALA A 12 5.24 6.05 0.41
CA ALA A 12 3.88 5.56 0.64
C ALA A 12 3.93 4.24 1.43
N THR A 13 3.14 4.17 2.50
CA THR A 13 2.96 2.92 3.25
C THR A 13 1.70 2.22 2.73
N LEU A 14 1.84 0.97 2.31
CA LEU A 14 0.76 0.17 1.75
C LEU A 14 0.58 -1.12 2.57
N TYR A 15 -0.60 -1.29 3.14
CA TYR A 15 -1.03 -2.55 3.72
C TYR A 15 -1.92 -3.29 2.72
N ARG A 16 -1.57 -4.54 2.39
CA ARG A 16 -2.35 -5.36 1.44
C ARG A 16 -2.43 -6.82 1.85
N MET A 17 -3.54 -7.46 1.48
CA MET A 17 -3.74 -8.89 1.73
C MET A 17 -2.84 -9.75 0.85
N VAL A 18 -2.01 -10.57 1.48
CA VAL A 18 -1.10 -11.54 0.85
C VAL A 18 -1.19 -12.85 1.63
N MET A 19 -2.24 -13.60 1.36
CA MET A 19 -2.53 -14.84 2.07
C MET A 19 -2.21 -16.06 1.18
N PRO A 20 -1.94 -17.25 1.74
CA PRO A 20 -1.78 -18.46 0.95
C PRO A 20 -3.01 -18.70 0.05
N GLY A 21 -2.79 -18.75 -1.26
CA GLY A 21 -3.87 -18.93 -2.23
C GLY A 21 -4.74 -17.70 -2.51
N HIS A 22 -4.45 -16.55 -1.87
CA HIS A 22 -5.18 -15.30 -2.11
C HIS A 22 -4.23 -14.09 -2.15
N LEU A 23 -3.99 -13.59 -3.36
CA LEU A 23 -3.37 -12.29 -3.59
C LEU A 23 -4.45 -11.29 -3.95
N CYS A 24 -4.63 -10.25 -3.12
CA CYS A 24 -5.66 -9.25 -3.41
C CYS A 24 -5.29 -8.44 -4.66
N PRO A 25 -6.10 -8.49 -5.74
CA PRO A 25 -5.79 -7.80 -6.99
C PRO A 25 -5.79 -6.27 -6.84
N TYR A 26 -6.58 -5.73 -5.92
CA TYR A 26 -6.60 -4.29 -5.64
C TYR A 26 -5.32 -3.82 -4.95
N GLY A 27 -4.80 -4.60 -3.99
CA GLY A 27 -3.52 -4.30 -3.34
C GLY A 27 -2.36 -4.24 -4.34
N LEU A 28 -2.33 -5.16 -5.31
CA LEU A 28 -1.31 -5.15 -6.37
C LEU A 28 -1.45 -3.95 -7.31
N LYS A 29 -2.69 -3.59 -7.70
CA LYS A 29 -2.95 -2.40 -8.52
C LYS A 29 -2.54 -1.11 -7.82
N SER A 30 -2.82 -1.01 -6.52
CA SER A 30 -2.40 0.14 -5.71
C SER A 30 -0.88 0.24 -5.63
N LYS A 31 -0.19 -0.88 -5.40
CA LYS A 31 1.28 -0.94 -5.40
C LYS A 31 1.87 -0.48 -6.73
N ASP A 32 1.43 -1.08 -7.83
CA ASP A 32 1.88 -0.73 -9.19
C ASP A 32 1.61 0.74 -9.53
N LEU A 33 0.45 1.28 -9.12
CA LEU A 33 0.15 2.69 -9.32
C LEU A 33 1.12 3.60 -8.54
N LEU A 34 1.36 3.32 -7.26
CA LEU A 34 2.26 4.11 -6.42
C LEU A 34 3.69 4.09 -6.97
N GLU A 35 4.20 2.92 -7.35
CA GLU A 35 5.53 2.79 -7.96
C GLU A 35 5.63 3.59 -9.28
N ARG A 36 4.60 3.55 -10.14
CA ARG A 36 4.55 4.32 -11.40
C ARG A 36 4.48 5.83 -11.20
N GLN A 37 3.92 6.30 -10.08
CA GLN A 37 3.91 7.72 -9.71
C GLN A 37 5.24 8.17 -9.05
N GLY A 38 6.21 7.27 -8.89
CA GLY A 38 7.52 7.59 -8.34
C GLY A 38 7.56 7.56 -6.81
N TYR A 39 6.63 6.86 -6.16
CA TYR A 39 6.69 6.64 -4.72
C TYR A 39 7.63 5.51 -4.36
N GLU A 40 8.34 5.67 -3.23
CA GLU A 40 8.98 4.56 -2.52
C GLU A 40 7.91 3.88 -1.65
N VAL A 41 7.57 2.62 -1.96
CA VAL A 41 6.46 1.91 -1.33
C VAL A 41 6.95 0.97 -0.23
N GLU A 42 6.55 1.24 1.01
CA GLU A 42 6.69 0.32 2.14
C GLU A 42 5.50 -0.66 2.11
N ASP A 43 5.77 -1.89 1.67
CA ASP A 43 4.75 -2.91 1.37
C ASP A 43 4.57 -3.88 2.55
N HIS A 44 3.56 -3.64 3.39
CA HIS A 44 3.18 -4.49 4.51
C HIS A 44 2.10 -5.50 4.12
N HIS A 45 2.32 -6.75 4.47
CA HIS A 45 1.42 -7.85 4.11
C HIS A 45 0.55 -8.23 5.30
N LEU A 46 -0.76 -8.27 5.04
CA LEU A 46 -1.75 -8.88 5.91
C LEU A 46 -1.93 -10.32 5.43
N THR A 47 -1.47 -11.28 6.22
CA THR A 47 -1.29 -12.67 5.80
C THR A 47 -2.40 -13.60 6.29
N THR A 48 -3.25 -13.09 7.18
CA THR A 48 -4.45 -13.78 7.68
C THR A 48 -5.69 -12.89 7.62
N ARG A 49 -6.85 -13.52 7.77
CA ARG A 49 -8.12 -12.82 7.86
C ARG A 49 -8.19 -11.99 9.15
N GLU A 50 -7.73 -12.58 10.25
CA GLU A 50 -7.71 -11.97 11.58
C GLU A 50 -6.82 -10.72 11.61
N GLU A 51 -5.63 -10.77 10.96
CA GLU A 51 -4.77 -9.59 10.80
C GLU A 51 -5.46 -8.48 10.00
N THR A 52 -6.22 -8.86 8.97
CA THR A 52 -6.95 -7.89 8.13
C THR A 52 -8.06 -7.23 8.93
N ASP A 53 -8.86 -8.02 9.64
CA ASP A 53 -9.96 -7.50 10.46
C ASP A 53 -9.43 -6.62 11.61
N ALA A 54 -8.35 -7.03 12.27
CA ALA A 54 -7.69 -6.22 13.31
C ALA A 54 -7.14 -4.90 12.77
N PHE A 55 -6.48 -4.92 11.60
CA PHE A 55 -6.00 -3.71 10.94
C PHE A 55 -7.16 -2.75 10.60
N MET A 56 -8.27 -3.29 10.08
CA MET A 56 -9.44 -2.48 9.75
C MET A 56 -10.08 -1.86 10.99
N GLU A 57 -10.17 -2.59 12.10
CA GLU A 57 -10.67 -2.08 13.38
C GLU A 57 -9.76 -0.98 13.95
N GLU A 58 -8.45 -1.23 14.00
CA GLU A 58 -7.46 -0.28 14.54
C GLU A 58 -7.42 1.03 13.75
N HIS A 59 -7.51 0.94 12.42
CA HIS A 59 -7.40 2.10 11.53
C HIS A 59 -8.75 2.67 11.08
N GLY A 60 -9.88 2.11 11.54
CA GLY A 60 -11.22 2.57 11.18
C GLY A 60 -11.52 2.47 9.68
N VAL A 61 -11.02 1.42 9.02
CA VAL A 61 -11.19 1.23 7.57
C VAL A 61 -12.49 0.48 7.30
N GLU A 62 -13.43 1.14 6.63
CA GLU A 62 -14.65 0.51 6.14
C GLU A 62 -14.43 0.00 4.70
N THR A 63 -14.86 -1.23 4.42
CA THR A 63 -14.88 -1.80 3.06
C THR A 63 -16.32 -1.93 2.57
N THR A 64 -16.57 -1.61 1.30
CA THR A 64 -17.88 -1.72 0.64
C THR A 64 -18.06 -3.02 -0.12
#